data_AF-A0A846AHV5-F1
#
_entry.id   AF-A0A846AHV5-F1
#
_cell.length_a   1.000
_cell.length_b   1.000
_cell.length_c   1.000
_cell.angle_alpha   90.00
_cell.angle_beta   90.00
_cell.angle_gamma   90.00
#
_symmetry.space_group_name_H-M   'P 1'
#
loop_
_entity.id
_entity.type
_entity.pdbx_description
1 polymer ?
#
loop_
_entity_poly.entity_id
_entity_poly.type
_entity_poly.pdbx_seq_one_letter_code
_entity_poly.pdbx_strand_id
1 'polypeptide(L)'
;MMKNLSRFFLQRSDKQTNNQGVTLIELLVVVVIITILSAIALPSFVKVAKGKVECYSGTGHCYEFVSRQWTWTKAKVMAEIRSYKGSRGYLATITSQGEQDFIVSNFTTTSWGGWIGATDAGEEGVWQWVTGPETGTVFWNNGEEIGYNNFATNQPNDFYGQEDYAHLGYFIENAWNDIINDTSGIKNEDHQVVGYYVEYGD
;
A
#
# COMPACT_ATOMS: atom_id res chain seq x y z
N MET A 1 62.95 -36.26 13.23
CA MET A 1 61.91 -35.43 13.88
C MET A 1 61.22 -34.62 12.78
N MET A 2 59.90 -34.81 12.59
CA MET A 2 58.96 -34.07 11.72
C MET A 2 59.17 -34.17 10.18
N LYS A 3 58.16 -34.20 9.29
CA LYS A 3 56.68 -34.36 9.32
C LYS A 3 56.23 -34.61 7.86
N ASN A 4 55.13 -35.36 7.71
CA ASN A 4 54.34 -35.62 6.50
C ASN A 4 54.13 -34.41 5.55
N LEU A 5 53.93 -34.67 4.25
CA LEU A 5 52.59 -34.72 3.61
C LEU A 5 52.67 -35.04 2.11
N SER A 6 51.61 -35.66 1.63
CA SER A 6 51.50 -36.51 0.45
C SER A 6 50.68 -35.87 -0.69
N ARG A 7 50.71 -36.56 -1.84
CA ARG A 7 49.77 -36.56 -2.99
C ARG A 7 50.20 -35.71 -4.20
N PHE A 8 50.63 -36.35 -5.29
CA PHE A 8 49.89 -37.03 -6.37
C PHE A 8 49.45 -36.08 -7.50
N PHE A 9 49.88 -36.44 -8.71
CA PHE A 9 49.74 -35.79 -10.02
C PHE A 9 48.37 -35.17 -10.35
N LEU A 10 48.36 -34.12 -11.19
CA LEU A 10 47.59 -34.07 -12.46
C LEU A 10 47.85 -32.78 -13.27
N GLN A 11 48.40 -32.99 -14.47
CA GLN A 11 47.93 -32.48 -15.77
C GLN A 11 47.41 -31.03 -15.86
N ARG A 12 48.23 -30.18 -16.49
CA ARG A 12 47.86 -28.86 -17.01
C ARG A 12 46.86 -29.03 -18.15
N SER A 13 45.62 -28.59 -17.95
CA SER A 13 44.61 -28.42 -19.00
C SER A 13 44.55 -26.94 -19.36
N ASP A 14 44.99 -26.58 -20.56
CA ASP A 14 44.75 -25.25 -21.11
C ASP A 14 43.25 -25.09 -21.35
N LYS A 15 42.62 -24.28 -20.51
CA LYS A 15 41.20 -23.92 -20.62
C LYS A 15 41.07 -22.90 -21.75
N GLN A 16 40.83 -23.36 -22.97
CA GLN A 16 40.31 -22.50 -24.05
C GLN A 16 38.98 -21.91 -23.57
N THR A 17 38.98 -20.63 -23.20
CA THR A 17 37.75 -19.86 -23.01
C THR A 17 37.13 -19.68 -24.40
N ASN A 18 36.09 -20.46 -24.66
CA ASN A 18 35.32 -20.41 -25.90
C ASN A 18 34.51 -19.10 -25.93
N ASN A 19 35.16 -17.97 -26.24
CA ASN A 19 34.49 -16.69 -26.49
C ASN A 19 33.87 -16.72 -27.89
N GLN A 20 32.84 -17.55 -28.05
CA GLN A 20 31.91 -17.44 -29.17
C GLN A 20 31.10 -16.15 -28.92
N GLY A 21 31.38 -15.09 -29.67
CA GLY A 21 30.56 -13.87 -29.63
C GLY A 21 29.14 -14.20 -30.08
N VAL A 22 28.14 -13.61 -29.41
CA VAL A 22 26.74 -13.75 -29.79
C VAL A 22 26.56 -13.24 -31.22
N THR A 23 25.99 -14.07 -32.09
CA THR A 23 25.75 -13.68 -33.48
C THR A 23 24.60 -12.67 -33.57
N LEU A 24 24.56 -11.88 -34.65
CA LEU A 24 23.44 -10.95 -34.90
C LEU A 24 22.10 -11.68 -34.99
N ILE A 25 22.09 -12.91 -35.50
CA ILE A 25 20.89 -13.73 -35.61
C ILE A 25 20.40 -14.15 -34.22
N GLU A 26 21.31 -14.61 -33.35
CA GLU A 26 20.97 -14.96 -31.96
C GLU A 26 20.46 -13.73 -31.20
N LEU A 27 21.07 -12.56 -31.40
CA LEU A 27 20.62 -11.32 -30.77
C LEU A 27 19.20 -10.91 -31.21
N LEU A 28 18.90 -11.02 -32.51
CA LEU A 28 17.56 -10.72 -33.05
C LEU A 28 16.51 -11.71 -32.52
N VAL A 29 16.85 -13.00 -32.45
CA VAL A 29 15.95 -14.03 -31.91
C VAL A 29 15.63 -13.76 -30.42
N VAL A 30 16.63 -13.36 -29.63
CA VAL A 30 16.43 -13.03 -28.20
C VAL A 30 15.50 -11.84 -28.02
N VAL A 31 15.66 -10.76 -28.80
CA VAL A 31 14.80 -9.56 -28.70
C VAL A 31 13.35 -9.89 -29.07
N VAL A 32 13.14 -10.69 -30.12
CA VAL A 32 11.79 -11.13 -30.54
C VAL A 32 11.15 -12.01 -29.47
N ILE A 33 11.89 -12.94 -28.87
CA ILE A 33 11.37 -13.79 -27.78
C ILE A 33 10.99 -12.94 -26.57
N ILE A 34 11.84 -12.01 -26.14
CA ILE A 34 11.56 -11.14 -24.98
C ILE A 34 10.31 -10.29 -25.22
N THR A 35 10.17 -9.67 -26.39
CA THR A 35 9.00 -8.83 -26.71
C THR A 35 7.69 -9.64 -26.74
N ILE A 36 7.71 -10.85 -27.31
CA ILE A 36 6.55 -11.76 -27.32
C ILE A 36 6.22 -12.22 -25.89
N LEU A 37 7.24 -12.62 -25.10
CA LEU A 37 7.05 -13.02 -23.71
C LEU A 37 6.47 -11.87 -22.87
N SER A 38 6.98 -10.64 -23.01
CA SER A 38 6.40 -9.47 -22.35
C SER A 38 4.96 -9.21 -22.78
N ALA A 39 4.66 -9.28 -24.08
CA ALA A 39 3.30 -9.05 -24.59
C ALA A 39 2.29 -10.12 -24.13
N ILE A 40 2.71 -11.37 -23.90
CA ILE A 40 1.87 -12.46 -23.40
C ILE A 40 1.76 -12.43 -21.86
N ALA A 41 2.84 -12.05 -21.18
CA ALA A 41 2.88 -11.99 -19.72
C ALA A 41 2.06 -10.82 -19.17
N LEU A 42 2.09 -9.64 -19.81
CA LEU A 42 1.41 -8.43 -19.30
C LEU A 42 -0.11 -8.59 -19.16
N PRO A 43 -0.87 -9.13 -20.13
CA PRO A 43 -2.32 -9.34 -19.98
C PRO A 43 -2.65 -10.40 -18.93
N SER A 44 -1.78 -11.41 -18.77
CA SER A 44 -1.97 -12.54 -17.86
C SER A 44 -1.65 -12.17 -16.41
N PHE A 45 -0.73 -11.22 -16.19
CA PHE A 45 -0.43 -10.64 -14.88
C PHE A 45 -1.46 -9.60 -14.41
N VAL A 46 -2.29 -9.06 -15.31
CA VAL A 46 -3.28 -8.01 -15.01
C VAL A 46 -4.69 -8.56 -14.74
N LYS A 47 -4.81 -9.85 -14.42
CA LYS A 47 -6.03 -10.37 -13.76
C LYS A 47 -5.92 -10.26 -12.24
N VAL A 48 -5.60 -9.06 -11.75
CA VAL A 48 -5.95 -8.70 -10.38
C VAL A 48 -7.46 -8.52 -10.38
N ALA A 49 -8.19 -9.25 -9.54
CA ALA A 49 -9.61 -8.98 -9.31
C ALA A 49 -9.73 -7.50 -8.95
N LYS A 50 -10.26 -6.68 -9.86
CA LYS A 50 -10.51 -5.26 -9.59
C LYS A 50 -11.47 -5.20 -8.41
N GLY A 51 -11.12 -4.44 -7.39
CA GLY A 51 -12.09 -4.09 -6.36
C GLY A 51 -13.27 -3.37 -7.00
N LYS A 52 -14.45 -3.53 -6.42
CA LYS A 52 -15.63 -2.73 -6.80
C LYS A 52 -15.28 -1.25 -6.59
N VAL A 53 -15.42 -0.42 -7.63
CA VAL A 53 -15.21 1.03 -7.55
C VAL A 53 -16.57 1.71 -7.54
N GLU A 54 -16.83 2.57 -6.57
CA GLU A 54 -18.08 3.34 -6.45
C GLU A 54 -17.79 4.84 -6.39
N CYS A 55 -18.62 5.66 -7.03
CA CYS A 55 -18.38 7.10 -7.12
C CYS A 55 -19.40 7.89 -6.32
N TYR A 56 -18.91 8.81 -5.48
CA TYR A 56 -19.74 9.68 -4.67
C TYR A 56 -20.09 10.94 -5.45
N SER A 57 -21.39 11.19 -5.67
CA SER A 57 -21.82 12.38 -6.42
C SER A 57 -21.62 13.69 -5.66
N GLY A 58 -21.38 13.65 -4.34
CA GLY A 58 -21.17 14.86 -3.53
C GLY A 58 -19.85 15.56 -3.83
N THR A 59 -18.79 14.79 -4.11
CA THR A 59 -17.46 15.30 -4.47
C THR A 59 -17.08 15.02 -5.92
N GLY A 60 -17.69 14.00 -6.55
CA GLY A 60 -17.28 13.49 -7.86
C GLY A 60 -16.11 12.51 -7.79
N HIS A 61 -15.56 12.25 -6.60
CA HIS A 61 -14.52 11.25 -6.38
C HIS A 61 -15.07 9.82 -6.40
N CYS A 62 -14.21 8.88 -6.73
CA CYS A 62 -14.52 7.46 -6.73
C CYS A 62 -13.62 6.71 -5.75
N TYR A 63 -14.17 5.68 -5.12
CA TYR A 63 -13.52 4.96 -4.04
C TYR A 63 -13.46 3.46 -4.34
N GLU A 64 -12.41 2.80 -3.88
CA GLU A 64 -12.22 1.34 -3.95
C GLU A 64 -11.66 0.84 -2.62
N PHE A 65 -12.19 -0.25 -2.11
CA PHE A 65 -11.54 -0.99 -1.02
C PHE A 65 -10.65 -2.10 -1.58
N VAL A 66 -9.39 -2.12 -1.12
CA VAL A 66 -8.42 -3.15 -1.50
C VAL A 66 -8.12 -4.04 -0.31
N SER A 67 -8.61 -5.27 -0.34
CA SER A 67 -8.39 -6.29 0.71
C SER A 67 -6.98 -6.90 0.61
N ARG A 68 -6.00 -6.17 1.16
CA ARG A 68 -4.60 -6.59 1.30
C ARG A 68 -4.07 -6.07 2.65
N GLN A 69 -3.72 -6.99 3.54
CA GLN A 69 -3.03 -6.71 4.79
C GLN A 69 -1.59 -6.26 4.51
N TRP A 70 -1.42 -4.96 4.34
CA TRP A 70 -0.13 -4.29 4.16
C TRP A 70 0.04 -3.22 5.23
N THR A 71 1.29 -2.82 5.45
CA THR A 71 1.56 -1.64 6.28
C THR A 71 0.93 -0.40 5.67
N TRP A 72 0.66 0.62 6.47
CA TRP A 72 0.13 1.89 5.96
C TRP A 72 1.06 2.48 4.89
N THR A 73 2.37 2.48 5.14
CA THR A 73 3.36 2.99 4.16
C THR A 73 3.30 2.24 2.83
N LYS A 74 3.11 0.91 2.88
CA LYS A 74 2.98 0.10 1.67
C LYS A 74 1.63 0.35 0.99
N ALA A 75 0.55 0.48 1.74
CA ALA A 75 -0.77 0.80 1.21
C ALA A 75 -0.76 2.15 0.46
N LYS A 76 -0.12 3.19 1.01
CA LYS A 76 0.07 4.49 0.35
C LYS A 76 0.70 4.36 -1.04
N VAL A 77 1.87 3.72 -1.11
CA VAL A 77 2.59 3.51 -2.39
C VAL A 77 1.74 2.70 -3.37
N MET A 78 0.98 1.72 -2.88
CA MET A 78 0.18 0.86 -3.74
C MET A 78 -1.13 1.52 -4.20
N ALA A 79 -1.70 2.43 -3.41
CA ALA A 79 -2.79 3.30 -3.84
C ALA A 79 -2.31 4.25 -4.95
N GLU A 80 -1.12 4.83 -4.79
CA GLU A 80 -0.52 5.75 -5.77
C GLU A 80 -0.26 5.14 -7.15
N ILE A 81 -0.10 3.83 -7.29
CA ILE A 81 0.08 3.20 -8.62
C ILE A 81 -1.23 2.76 -9.27
N ARG A 82 -2.36 2.94 -8.59
CA ARG A 82 -3.68 2.62 -9.14
C ARG A 82 -4.18 3.75 -10.00
N SER A 83 -5.10 3.41 -10.91
CA SER A 83 -5.80 4.38 -11.73
C SER A 83 -7.23 3.95 -12.01
N TYR A 84 -8.11 4.93 -12.11
CA TYR A 84 -9.50 4.74 -12.48
C TYR A 84 -9.94 5.90 -13.37
N LYS A 85 -10.44 5.59 -14.58
CA LYS A 85 -10.89 6.58 -15.58
C LYS A 85 -9.90 7.74 -15.87
N GLY A 86 -8.60 7.47 -15.75
CA GLY A 86 -7.55 8.46 -16.01
C GLY A 86 -7.05 9.19 -14.77
N SER A 87 -7.77 9.12 -13.64
CA SER A 87 -7.30 9.66 -12.36
C SER A 87 -6.38 8.68 -11.66
N ARG A 88 -5.32 9.20 -11.05
CA ARG A 88 -4.39 8.44 -10.21
C ARG A 88 -5.04 8.20 -8.85
N GLY A 89 -4.82 7.02 -8.28
CA GLY A 89 -5.31 6.69 -6.94
C GLY A 89 -4.42 7.26 -5.83
N TYR A 90 -4.98 7.40 -4.64
CA TYR A 90 -4.26 7.72 -3.40
C TYR A 90 -5.03 7.14 -2.20
N LEU A 91 -4.42 7.03 -1.02
CA LEU A 91 -5.20 6.63 0.16
C LEU A 91 -6.28 7.66 0.41
N ALA A 92 -7.50 7.17 0.63
CA ALA A 92 -8.67 8.02 0.71
C ALA A 92 -8.52 9.09 1.78
N THR A 93 -8.88 10.31 1.42
CA THR A 93 -9.11 11.40 2.34
C THR A 93 -10.61 11.45 2.63
N ILE A 94 -10.99 11.90 3.81
CA ILE A 94 -12.40 11.96 4.20
C ILE A 94 -12.60 13.32 4.87
N THR A 95 -13.08 14.29 4.10
CA THR A 95 -13.13 15.70 4.50
C THR A 95 -14.53 16.14 4.92
N SER A 96 -15.50 15.22 4.84
CA SER A 96 -16.90 15.49 5.13
C SER A 96 -17.64 14.27 5.63
N GLN A 97 -18.75 14.51 6.34
CA GLN A 97 -19.67 13.44 6.74
C GLN A 97 -20.24 12.69 5.53
N GLY A 98 -20.46 13.36 4.42
CA GLY A 98 -20.99 12.74 3.21
C GLY A 98 -20.06 11.68 2.62
N GLU A 99 -18.76 11.94 2.62
CA GLU A 99 -17.74 10.96 2.22
C GLU A 99 -17.63 9.81 3.21
N GLN A 100 -17.64 10.12 4.51
CA GLN A 100 -17.64 9.11 5.59
C GLN A 100 -18.79 8.12 5.41
N ASP A 101 -20.02 8.64 5.27
CA ASP A 101 -21.23 7.83 5.08
C ASP A 101 -21.17 7.01 3.79
N PHE A 102 -20.65 7.61 2.71
CA PHE A 102 -20.51 6.93 1.42
C PHE A 102 -19.56 5.75 1.48
N ILE A 103 -18.38 5.93 2.08
CA ILE A 103 -17.37 4.87 2.21
C ILE A 103 -17.91 3.74 3.09
N VAL A 104 -18.48 4.10 4.24
CA VAL A 104 -19.05 3.14 5.19
C VAL A 104 -20.15 2.31 4.52
N SER A 105 -21.12 2.94 3.87
CA SER A 105 -22.25 2.23 3.25
C SER A 105 -21.87 1.31 2.07
N ASN A 106 -20.78 1.59 1.36
CA ASN A 106 -20.39 0.82 0.17
C ASN A 106 -19.35 -0.27 0.43
N PHE A 107 -18.49 -0.08 1.44
CA PHE A 107 -17.28 -0.90 1.59
C PHE A 107 -17.11 -1.50 2.98
N THR A 108 -17.63 -0.87 4.03
CA THR A 108 -17.50 -1.44 5.38
C THR A 108 -18.56 -2.52 5.57
N THR A 109 -18.09 -3.74 5.84
CA THR A 109 -18.98 -4.88 6.13
C THR A 109 -18.51 -5.69 7.33
N THR A 110 -17.33 -5.37 7.87
CA THR A 110 -16.71 -6.07 8.99
C THR A 110 -15.95 -5.06 9.87
N SER A 111 -15.74 -5.40 11.14
CA SER A 111 -14.97 -4.64 12.15
C SER A 111 -13.46 -4.48 11.88
N TRP A 112 -12.97 -4.87 10.70
CA TRP A 112 -11.54 -5.18 10.49
C TRP A 112 -10.77 -4.06 9.77
N GLY A 113 -11.31 -2.84 9.76
CA GLY A 113 -10.58 -1.62 9.39
C GLY A 113 -10.03 -1.51 7.95
N GLY A 114 -9.69 -0.29 7.54
CA GLY A 114 -8.94 -0.03 6.32
C GLY A 114 -8.16 1.26 6.41
N TRP A 115 -6.92 1.27 5.93
CA TRP A 115 -6.09 2.48 5.93
C TRP A 115 -6.73 3.63 5.16
N ILE A 116 -6.60 4.83 5.72
CA ILE A 116 -6.94 6.12 5.10
C ILE A 116 -5.70 7.02 5.06
N GLY A 117 -5.77 8.15 4.37
CA GLY A 117 -4.63 9.01 4.04
C GLY A 117 -4.01 9.83 5.18
N ALA A 118 -4.52 9.70 6.41
CA ALA A 118 -4.10 10.52 7.53
C ALA A 118 -2.99 9.88 8.38
N THR A 119 -2.10 10.73 8.90
CA THR A 119 -0.99 10.37 9.79
C THR A 119 -0.52 11.61 10.54
N ASP A 120 0.00 11.42 11.75
CA ASP A 120 0.75 12.40 12.53
C ASP A 120 2.24 12.02 12.70
N ALA A 121 2.73 11.00 11.96
CA ALA A 121 4.13 10.57 11.98
C ALA A 121 5.17 11.66 11.65
N GLY A 122 4.72 12.80 11.11
CA GLY A 122 5.55 13.99 10.87
C GLY A 122 5.72 14.87 12.11
N GLU A 123 4.70 14.94 12.98
CA GLU A 123 4.65 15.70 14.21
C GLU A 123 3.56 15.13 15.13
N GLU A 124 3.98 14.49 16.23
CA GLU A 124 3.11 13.83 17.21
C GLU A 124 1.94 14.73 17.65
N GLY A 125 0.71 14.18 17.59
CA GLY A 125 -0.52 14.89 17.93
C GLY A 125 -1.03 15.86 16.85
N VAL A 126 -0.33 16.04 15.73
CA VAL A 126 -0.75 16.88 14.59
C VAL A 126 -1.15 16.00 13.41
N TRP A 127 -2.44 15.68 13.35
CA TRP A 127 -3.00 14.83 12.30
C TRP A 127 -3.33 15.63 11.06
N GLN A 128 -2.80 15.13 9.94
CA GLN A 128 -2.96 15.75 8.63
C GLN A 128 -3.19 14.71 7.53
N TRP A 129 -3.83 15.14 6.45
CA TRP A 129 -3.86 14.39 5.21
C TRP A 129 -2.49 14.51 4.53
N VAL A 130 -1.88 13.37 4.14
CA VAL A 130 -0.58 13.35 3.43
C VAL A 130 -0.67 12.70 2.05
N THR A 131 -1.90 12.54 1.56
CA THR A 131 -2.26 11.99 0.26
C THR A 131 -3.31 12.85 -0.40
N GLY A 132 -3.51 12.67 -1.71
CA GLY A 132 -4.55 13.35 -2.45
C GLY A 132 -4.35 14.87 -2.58
N PRO A 133 -5.34 15.58 -3.16
CA PRO A 133 -5.41 17.04 -3.22
C PRO A 133 -5.30 17.73 -1.85
N GLU A 134 -5.67 17.05 -0.77
CA GLU A 134 -5.70 17.55 0.61
C GLU A 134 -4.32 17.52 1.30
N THR A 135 -3.28 17.02 0.63
CA THR A 135 -1.94 16.88 1.20
C THR A 135 -1.47 18.16 1.92
N GLY A 136 -1.10 18.03 3.19
CA GLY A 136 -0.67 19.13 4.06
C GLY A 136 -1.81 19.80 4.84
N THR A 137 -3.05 19.33 4.69
CA THR A 137 -4.19 19.85 5.46
C THR A 137 -4.23 19.21 6.84
N VAL A 138 -4.01 20.01 7.87
CA VAL A 138 -4.20 19.64 9.27
C VAL A 138 -5.69 19.70 9.62
N PHE A 139 -6.20 18.65 10.26
CA PHE A 139 -7.60 18.59 10.69
C PHE A 139 -7.76 18.32 12.19
N TRP A 140 -6.68 17.95 12.89
CA TRP A 140 -6.67 17.78 14.34
C TRP A 140 -5.29 18.12 14.91
N ASN A 141 -5.26 18.82 16.04
CA ASN A 141 -4.02 19.25 16.69
C ASN A 141 -4.15 19.15 18.22
N ASN A 142 -3.46 18.18 18.82
CA ASN A 142 -3.35 18.03 20.29
C ASN A 142 -4.71 18.07 21.03
N GLY A 143 -5.74 17.45 20.46
CA GLY A 143 -7.09 17.40 21.03
C GLY A 143 -8.02 18.53 20.56
N GLU A 144 -7.54 19.44 19.73
CA GLU A 144 -8.35 20.47 19.08
C GLU A 144 -8.78 20.01 17.68
N GLU A 145 -10.10 20.02 17.43
CA GLU A 145 -10.69 19.77 16.12
C GLU A 145 -10.55 21.03 15.24
N ILE A 146 -9.75 20.94 14.18
CA ILE A 146 -9.52 22.03 13.23
C ILE A 146 -10.41 21.87 11.98
N GLY A 147 -10.63 20.63 11.57
CA GLY A 147 -11.43 20.26 10.40
C GLY A 147 -12.33 19.07 10.69
N TYR A 148 -13.02 18.61 9.66
CA TYR A 148 -13.79 17.38 9.77
C TYR A 148 -12.88 16.23 10.19
N ASN A 149 -13.31 15.51 11.21
CA ASN A 149 -12.70 14.27 11.64
C ASN A 149 -13.80 13.33 12.13
N ASN A 150 -13.52 12.03 12.11
CA ASN A 150 -14.43 11.03 12.65
C ASN A 150 -13.66 10.03 13.52
N PHE A 151 -12.70 10.52 14.32
CA PHE A 151 -12.03 9.68 15.32
C PHE A 151 -13.06 9.12 16.31
N ALA A 152 -12.89 7.85 16.67
CA ALA A 152 -13.75 7.18 17.64
C ALA A 152 -13.63 7.85 19.02
N THR A 153 -14.55 7.53 19.92
CA THR A 153 -14.51 8.10 21.28
C THR A 153 -13.18 7.74 21.97
N ASN A 154 -12.48 8.75 22.49
CA ASN A 154 -11.13 8.66 23.07
C ASN A 154 -10.00 8.38 22.06
N GLN A 155 -10.23 8.61 20.76
CA GLN A 155 -9.19 8.57 19.73
C GLN A 155 -8.87 9.98 19.21
N PRO A 156 -7.66 10.20 18.67
CA PRO A 156 -6.50 9.31 18.72
C PRO A 156 -5.91 9.20 20.14
N ASN A 157 -5.44 8.02 20.53
CA ASN A 157 -5.00 7.73 21.90
C ASN A 157 -3.48 7.51 22.05
N ASP A 158 -2.78 7.38 20.92
CA ASP A 158 -1.35 7.11 20.83
C ASP A 158 -0.92 5.92 21.70
N PHE A 159 -1.52 4.74 21.49
CA PHE A 159 -1.30 3.61 22.37
C PHE A 159 0.18 3.18 22.36
N TYR A 160 0.82 3.30 23.52
CA TYR A 160 2.26 3.08 23.72
C TYR A 160 3.19 4.03 22.95
N GLY A 161 2.74 5.19 22.48
CA GLY A 161 3.64 6.17 21.85
C GLY A 161 4.09 5.79 20.43
N GLN A 162 3.23 5.10 19.67
CA GLN A 162 3.59 4.42 18.42
C GLN A 162 2.48 4.44 17.36
N GLU A 163 1.31 5.00 17.66
CA GLU A 163 0.13 4.88 16.80
C GLU A 163 0.00 6.06 15.83
N ASP A 164 0.86 6.09 14.81
CA ASP A 164 0.97 7.31 13.99
C ASP A 164 0.08 7.30 12.71
N TYR A 165 -0.78 6.31 12.52
CA TYR A 165 -1.48 6.08 11.24
C TYR A 165 -2.98 5.81 11.40
N ALA A 166 -3.81 6.48 10.60
CA ALA A 166 -5.26 6.34 10.72
C ALA A 166 -5.82 5.19 9.89
N HIS A 167 -6.78 4.46 10.47
CA HIS A 167 -7.65 3.53 9.75
C HIS A 167 -9.12 3.78 10.07
N LEU A 168 -10.00 3.44 9.12
CA LEU A 168 -11.45 3.51 9.26
C LEU A 168 -12.06 2.13 9.47
N GLY A 169 -12.89 1.99 10.50
CA GLY A 169 -13.63 0.75 10.81
C GLY A 169 -13.41 0.21 12.23
N TYR A 170 -13.01 1.06 13.18
CA TYR A 170 -12.75 0.70 14.58
C TYR A 170 -14.04 0.28 15.32
N PHE A 171 -13.98 -0.85 16.06
CA PHE A 171 -14.99 -1.39 16.99
C PHE A 171 -16.44 -0.98 16.69
N ILE A 172 -17.00 -1.40 15.56
CA ILE A 172 -18.41 -1.20 15.13
C ILE A 172 -18.92 0.24 15.01
N GLU A 173 -18.15 1.26 15.40
CA GLU A 173 -18.56 2.67 15.35
C GLU A 173 -18.51 3.25 13.94
N ASN A 174 -17.89 2.52 12.99
CA ASN A 174 -17.55 3.05 11.66
C ASN A 174 -16.76 4.37 11.78
N ALA A 175 -15.94 4.48 12.82
CA ALA A 175 -15.11 5.63 13.14
C ALA A 175 -13.64 5.31 12.88
N TRP A 176 -12.80 6.34 12.99
CA TRP A 176 -11.36 6.25 12.79
C TRP A 176 -10.64 5.94 14.08
N ASN A 177 -9.48 5.32 13.95
CA ASN A 177 -8.56 5.06 15.04
C ASN A 177 -7.14 5.20 14.52
N ASP A 178 -6.27 5.69 15.37
CA ASP A 178 -4.84 5.71 15.18
C ASP A 178 -4.27 4.34 15.51
N ILE A 179 -3.25 3.88 14.77
CA ILE A 179 -2.63 2.58 15.02
C ILE A 179 -1.21 2.53 14.45
N ILE A 180 -0.43 1.57 14.92
CA ILE A 180 0.92 1.30 14.42
C ILE A 180 0.92 0.98 12.91
N ASN A 181 2.03 1.30 12.23
CA ASN A 181 2.19 1.10 10.77
C ASN A 181 1.96 -0.35 10.30
N ASP A 182 2.28 -1.35 11.12
CA ASP A 182 2.20 -2.77 10.77
C ASP A 182 1.35 -3.56 11.78
N THR A 183 0.11 -3.84 11.42
CA THR A 183 -0.83 -4.60 12.23
C THR A 183 -0.83 -6.10 11.92
N SER A 184 0.06 -6.60 11.05
CA SER A 184 0.06 -8.01 10.63
C SER A 184 0.33 -9.00 11.76
N GLY A 185 1.01 -8.54 12.82
CA GLY A 185 1.27 -9.30 14.04
C GLY A 185 0.15 -9.24 15.07
N ILE A 186 -0.84 -8.36 14.90
CA ILE A 186 -1.94 -8.18 15.84
C ILE A 186 -2.97 -9.28 15.63
N LYS A 187 -3.19 -10.10 16.68
CA LYS A 187 -4.16 -11.19 16.70
C LYS A 187 -5.53 -10.79 17.24
N ASN A 188 -5.63 -9.60 17.85
CA ASN A 188 -6.91 -9.03 18.23
C ASN A 188 -7.59 -8.52 16.95
N GLU A 189 -8.72 -9.13 16.61
CA GLU A 189 -9.49 -8.82 15.40
C GLU A 189 -9.98 -7.37 15.35
N ASP A 190 -10.16 -6.74 16.51
CA ASP A 190 -10.65 -5.36 16.60
C ASP A 190 -9.59 -4.29 16.23
N HIS A 191 -8.32 -4.67 16.15
CA HIS A 191 -7.19 -3.78 15.85
C HIS A 191 -6.39 -4.24 14.63
N GLN A 192 -6.90 -5.21 13.86
CA GLN A 192 -6.23 -5.66 12.64
C GLN A 192 -6.77 -4.87 11.45
N VAL A 193 -5.91 -4.19 10.70
CA VAL A 193 -6.28 -3.54 9.44
C VAL A 193 -6.16 -4.54 8.28
N VAL A 194 -7.26 -4.81 7.59
CA VAL A 194 -7.31 -5.87 6.54
C VAL A 194 -7.20 -5.35 5.11
N GLY A 195 -7.11 -4.03 4.94
CA GLY A 195 -7.04 -3.41 3.63
C GLY A 195 -6.83 -1.92 3.69
N TYR A 196 -7.16 -1.25 2.59
CA TYR A 196 -7.06 0.20 2.47
C TYR A 196 -8.09 0.75 1.49
N TYR A 197 -8.51 1.98 1.73
CA TYR A 197 -9.39 2.72 0.86
C TYR A 197 -8.57 3.55 -0.12
N VAL A 198 -8.87 3.41 -1.40
CA VAL A 198 -8.27 4.19 -2.48
C VAL A 198 -9.31 5.17 -2.97
N GLU A 199 -8.92 6.43 -3.10
CA GLU A 199 -9.71 7.50 -3.71
C GLU A 199 -9.12 7.88 -5.07
N TYR A 200 -10.00 8.24 -6.00
CA TYR A 200 -9.69 8.64 -7.36
C TYR A 200 -10.43 9.94 -7.70
N GLY A 201 -9.69 10.97 -8.05
CA GLY A 201 -10.21 12.29 -8.44
C GLY A 201 -9.28 13.41 -8.00
N ASP A 202 -9.44 14.59 -8.58
CA ASP A 202 -8.67 15.80 -8.25
C ASP A 202 -9.61 16.88 -7.71
#